data_AF-A0A6C0EWY0-F1
#
_entry.id   AF-A0A6C0EWY0-F1
#
_cell.length_a   1.000
_cell.length_b   1.000
_cell.length_c   1.000
_cell.angle_alpha   90.00
_cell.angle_beta   90.00
_cell.angle_gamma   90.00
#
_symmetry.space_group_name_H-M   'P 1'
#
loop_
_entity.id
_entity.type
_entity.pdbx_description
1 polymer ?
#
loop_
_entity_poly.entity_id
_entity_poly.type
_entity_poly.pdbx_seq_one_letter_code
_entity_poly.pdbx_strand_id
1 'polypeptide(L)'
;MLASKLNTQPSIDFFSELSKIVNNKHELHNINAQIISSELSEPPKPSEPSNIIISNATTGDSTEINYCLISKEKLHPNHITLTCNHKFNYIPIYKEVIYQKNKINTLYEITKLSSYQIKCPYCRSITNNLLPYIPYPSVKIIKNVNSPEYDCMNATKCSQIIKQSDANKITTTCNKNALYYEEENVLFCPSHYKKYKEKCIIKEKSSSKDKPSTNTPRCSAILKSGKNVGKPCNSIISIDGSIFCKRHS
;
A
#
# COMPACT_ATOMS: atom_id res chain seq x y z
N MET A 1 47.54 14.05 40.91
CA MET A 1 46.55 12.95 40.87
C MET A 1 45.37 13.33 41.74
N LEU A 2 44.28 13.83 41.16
CA LEU A 2 43.03 14.18 41.86
C LEU A 2 41.89 13.57 41.05
N ALA A 3 41.24 12.54 41.60
CA ALA A 3 40.12 11.85 40.99
C ALA A 3 38.80 12.52 41.41
N SER A 4 38.08 13.03 40.43
CA SER A 4 36.74 13.61 40.55
C SER A 4 35.68 12.53 40.74
N LYS A 5 34.93 12.61 41.85
CA LYS A 5 33.76 11.77 42.15
C LYS A 5 32.56 12.27 41.35
N LEU A 6 32.04 11.44 40.44
CA LEU A 6 30.76 11.65 39.77
C LEU A 6 29.61 11.20 40.68
N ASN A 7 28.66 12.11 40.90
CA ASN A 7 27.47 11.94 41.73
C ASN A 7 26.35 11.33 40.87
N THR A 8 26.06 10.05 41.07
CA THR A 8 24.94 9.35 40.42
C THR A 8 23.64 9.61 41.18
N GLN A 9 22.70 10.30 40.54
CA GLN A 9 21.31 10.41 41.00
C GLN A 9 20.59 9.05 40.88
N PRO A 10 19.69 8.70 41.80
CA PRO A 10 18.96 7.44 41.74
C PRO A 10 17.90 7.47 40.63
N SER A 11 17.92 6.45 39.78
CA SER A 11 16.89 6.22 38.76
C SER A 11 15.57 5.86 39.43
N ILE A 12 14.60 6.76 39.35
CA ILE A 12 13.22 6.50 39.77
C ILE A 12 12.60 5.60 38.71
N ASP A 13 12.24 4.38 39.12
CA ASP A 13 11.61 3.38 38.27
C ASP A 13 10.14 3.73 38.02
N PHE A 14 9.88 4.35 36.87
CA PHE A 14 8.57 4.84 36.42
C PHE A 14 7.45 3.79 36.50
N PHE A 15 7.79 2.50 36.36
CA PHE A 15 6.81 1.42 36.46
C PHE A 15 6.30 1.18 37.90
N SER A 16 7.11 1.50 38.92
CA SER A 16 6.72 1.38 40.33
C SER A 16 5.67 2.41 40.72
N GLU A 17 5.74 3.63 40.20
CA GLU A 17 4.72 4.68 40.44
C GLU A 17 3.37 4.36 39.81
N LEU A 18 3.35 3.77 38.60
CA LEU A 18 2.09 3.41 37.93
C LEU A 18 1.30 2.33 38.71
N SER A 19 2.00 1.42 39.38
CA SER A 19 1.35 0.37 40.19
C SER A 19 0.60 0.94 41.41
N LYS A 20 1.07 2.05 41.98
CA LYS A 20 0.43 2.73 43.12
C LYS A 20 -0.88 3.43 42.72
N ILE A 21 -0.98 3.88 41.48
CA ILE A 21 -2.19 4.56 40.96
C ILE A 21 -3.32 3.55 40.69
N VAL A 22 -2.98 2.34 40.25
CA VAL A 22 -3.97 1.30 39.94
C VAL A 22 -4.63 0.73 41.21
N ASN A 23 -3.90 0.66 42.32
CA ASN A 23 -4.41 0.09 43.58
C ASN A 23 -5.30 1.07 44.39
N ASN A 24 -5.24 2.38 44.11
CA ASN A 24 -6.08 3.39 44.80
C ASN A 24 -7.47 3.60 44.18
N LYS A 25 -7.83 2.88 43.10
CA LYS A 25 -9.16 3.01 42.47
C LYS A 25 -10.28 2.31 43.22
N HIS A 26 -9.99 1.52 44.26
CA HIS A 26 -10.99 0.75 44.98
C HIS A 26 -11.69 1.50 46.14
N GLU A 27 -11.32 2.76 46.42
CA GLU A 27 -11.96 3.59 47.47
C GLU A 27 -12.76 4.80 46.97
N LEU A 28 -12.85 5.04 45.65
CA LEU A 28 -13.61 6.21 45.13
C LEU A 28 -15.06 5.90 44.73
N HIS A 29 -15.64 4.80 45.22
CA HIS A 29 -16.99 4.37 44.83
C HIS A 29 -18.09 4.70 45.85
N ASN A 30 -17.84 5.60 46.82
CA ASN A 30 -18.80 5.82 47.91
C ASN A 30 -19.06 7.29 48.33
N ILE A 31 -18.90 8.28 47.44
CA ILE A 31 -19.19 9.70 47.80
C ILE A 31 -20.22 10.40 46.90
N ASN A 32 -20.56 9.91 45.70
CA ASN A 32 -21.46 10.65 44.80
C ASN A 32 -22.92 10.18 44.82
N ALA A 33 -23.47 9.92 46.00
CA ALA A 33 -24.89 9.61 46.19
C ALA A 33 -25.54 10.50 47.27
N GLN A 34 -25.30 11.81 47.19
CA GLN A 34 -26.12 12.84 47.82
C GLN A 34 -25.78 14.17 47.16
N ILE A 35 -26.79 15.02 46.94
CA ILE A 35 -26.77 16.29 46.19
C ILE A 35 -27.13 16.09 44.71
N ILE A 36 -28.43 16.18 44.40
CA ILE A 36 -29.03 17.11 43.43
C ILE A 36 -30.55 16.94 43.56
N SER A 37 -31.14 17.83 44.35
CA SER A 37 -32.54 18.25 44.27
C SER A 37 -32.50 19.78 44.26
N SER A 38 -33.38 20.42 43.48
CA SER A 38 -33.61 21.87 43.35
C SER A 38 -32.50 22.70 42.69
N GLU A 39 -32.69 23.11 41.43
CA GLU A 39 -33.22 24.43 41.09
C GLU A 39 -33.37 24.63 39.57
N LEU A 40 -34.48 25.28 39.22
CA LEU A 40 -34.95 25.58 37.88
C LEU A 40 -34.68 27.06 37.61
N SER A 41 -33.89 27.41 36.60
CA SER A 41 -33.91 28.74 35.98
C SER A 41 -33.39 28.72 34.53
N GLU A 42 -33.94 29.65 33.76
CA GLU A 42 -34.05 29.73 32.30
C GLU A 42 -32.74 30.04 31.52
N PRO A 43 -32.72 29.88 30.17
CA PRO A 43 -31.50 29.79 29.38
C PRO A 43 -31.00 31.14 28.83
N PRO A 44 -29.68 31.37 28.72
CA PRO A 44 -29.15 32.46 27.91
C PRO A 44 -28.86 32.01 26.47
N LYS A 45 -29.25 32.90 25.55
CA LYS A 45 -29.14 32.87 24.08
C LYS A 45 -27.68 32.87 23.55
N PRO A 46 -27.49 32.53 22.26
CA PRO A 46 -26.18 32.17 21.71
C PRO A 46 -25.33 33.40 21.36
N SER A 47 -24.02 33.27 21.55
CA SER A 47 -23.03 34.16 20.93
C SER A 47 -21.90 33.32 20.31
N GLU A 48 -21.76 33.43 19.00
CA GLU A 48 -20.55 33.09 18.23
C GLU A 48 -19.68 34.37 18.07
N PRO A 49 -18.49 34.34 17.44
CA PRO A 49 -17.36 33.42 17.60
C PRO A 49 -16.05 34.22 17.82
N SER A 50 -15.15 33.79 18.70
CA SER A 50 -13.80 34.37 18.79
C SER A 50 -12.81 33.58 17.92
N ASN A 51 -12.60 34.10 16.71
CA ASN A 51 -11.53 33.72 15.79
C ASN A 51 -10.16 33.97 16.41
N ILE A 52 -9.40 32.91 16.70
CA ILE A 52 -7.94 33.01 16.87
C ILE A 52 -7.31 32.64 15.52
N ILE A 53 -7.02 33.68 14.75
CA ILE A 53 -6.22 33.63 13.52
C ILE A 53 -4.76 33.46 13.96
N ILE A 54 -4.20 32.25 13.80
CA ILE A 54 -2.75 32.08 13.72
C ILE A 54 -2.39 32.20 12.25
N SER A 55 -2.14 33.43 11.82
CA SER A 55 -1.58 33.75 10.51
C SER A 55 -0.07 33.50 10.54
N ASN A 56 0.36 32.35 10.04
CA ASN A 56 1.69 32.23 9.47
C ASN A 56 1.58 32.40 7.96
N ALA A 57 1.85 33.62 7.52
CA ALA A 57 2.08 33.94 6.13
C ALA A 57 3.42 33.36 5.69
N THR A 58 3.38 32.38 4.79
CA THR A 58 4.53 32.08 3.91
C THR A 58 4.00 31.71 2.54
N THR A 59 4.02 32.73 1.66
CA THR A 59 4.28 32.71 0.21
C THR A 59 3.56 31.69 -0.68
N GLY A 60 2.91 32.23 -1.71
CA GLY A 60 2.18 31.47 -2.72
C GLY A 60 3.01 30.43 -3.45
N ASP A 61 2.56 29.19 -3.32
CA ASP A 61 2.39 28.27 -4.43
C ASP A 61 1.11 27.50 -4.09
N SER A 62 0.07 27.62 -4.91
CA SER A 62 -1.22 26.94 -4.71
C SER A 62 -1.05 25.44 -4.99
N THR A 63 -0.25 24.79 -4.14
CA THR A 63 -0.07 23.35 -4.13
C THR A 63 -1.30 22.77 -3.44
N GLU A 64 -2.21 22.25 -4.25
CA GLU A 64 -3.34 21.45 -3.76
C GLU A 64 -2.84 20.46 -2.70
N ILE A 65 -3.55 20.38 -1.57
CA ILE A 65 -3.15 19.61 -0.39
C ILE A 65 -3.07 18.11 -0.75
N ASN A 66 -1.89 17.66 -1.17
CA ASN A 66 -1.61 16.29 -1.60
C ASN A 66 -1.09 15.41 -0.47
N TYR A 67 -1.69 15.55 0.73
CA TYR A 67 -1.28 14.83 1.93
C TYR A 67 -2.45 14.04 2.54
N CYS A 68 -2.13 12.88 3.09
CA CYS A 68 -3.05 12.04 3.86
C CYS A 68 -3.38 12.72 5.19
N LEU A 69 -4.68 12.86 5.51
CA LEU A 69 -5.10 13.55 6.73
C LEU A 69 -4.82 12.78 8.03
N ILE A 70 -4.59 11.46 7.95
CA ILE A 70 -4.23 10.60 9.09
C ILE A 70 -2.72 10.53 9.28
N SER A 71 -1.98 10.05 8.28
CA SER A 71 -0.52 9.84 8.41
C SER A 71 0.31 11.10 8.18
N LYS A 72 -0.27 12.17 7.63
CA LYS A 72 0.45 13.41 7.22
C LYS A 72 1.53 13.20 6.16
N GLU A 73 1.55 12.04 5.51
CA GLU A 73 2.43 11.71 4.40
C GLU A 73 1.80 12.11 3.06
N LYS A 74 2.59 12.12 1.99
CA LYS A 74 2.07 12.34 0.63
C LYS A 74 1.01 11.30 0.27
N LEU A 75 0.01 11.72 -0.52
CA LEU A 75 -1.01 10.81 -1.02
C LEU A 75 -0.40 9.80 -1.99
N HIS A 76 -0.56 8.52 -1.66
CA HIS A 76 -0.16 7.41 -2.51
C HIS A 76 -1.11 7.28 -3.71
N PRO A 77 -0.69 6.74 -4.87
CA PRO A 77 -1.58 6.54 -6.02
C PRO A 77 -2.81 5.65 -5.75
N ASN A 78 -2.75 4.80 -4.72
CA ASN A 78 -3.90 4.04 -4.20
C ASN A 78 -4.64 4.73 -3.04
N HIS A 79 -4.55 6.05 -2.88
CA HIS A 79 -5.34 6.76 -1.89
C HIS A 79 -6.84 6.58 -2.11
N ILE A 80 -7.61 6.74 -1.04
CA ILE A 80 -9.06 6.68 -1.03
C ILE A 80 -9.61 8.07 -0.76
N THR A 81 -10.67 8.42 -1.49
CA THR A 81 -11.44 9.63 -1.24
C THR A 81 -12.83 9.21 -0.74
N LEU A 82 -13.20 9.65 0.46
CA LEU A 82 -14.53 9.39 1.01
C LEU A 82 -15.57 10.35 0.42
N THR A 83 -16.87 10.09 0.64
CA THR A 83 -17.97 10.94 0.14
C THR A 83 -17.95 12.38 0.68
N CYS A 84 -17.25 12.60 1.80
CA CYS A 84 -16.98 13.92 2.36
C CYS A 84 -15.75 14.62 1.75
N ASN A 85 -15.22 14.11 0.63
CA ASN A 85 -14.04 14.60 -0.11
C ASN A 85 -12.70 14.56 0.63
N HIS A 86 -12.65 14.00 1.84
CA HIS A 86 -11.38 13.78 2.53
C HIS A 86 -10.61 12.60 1.92
N LYS A 87 -9.30 12.83 1.72
CA LYS A 87 -8.38 11.89 1.09
C LYS A 87 -7.46 11.25 2.13
N PHE A 88 -7.27 9.94 2.01
CA PHE A 88 -6.45 9.15 2.92
C PHE A 88 -5.63 8.11 2.17
N ASN A 89 -4.41 7.85 2.64
CA ASN A 89 -3.67 6.67 2.21
C ASN A 89 -4.41 5.41 2.67
N TYR A 90 -4.41 4.39 1.82
CA TYR A 90 -5.22 3.18 2.01
C TYR A 90 -4.93 2.46 3.34
N ILE A 91 -3.64 2.28 3.68
CA ILE A 91 -3.25 1.54 4.89
C ILE A 91 -3.73 2.23 6.17
N PRO A 92 -3.50 3.55 6.39
CA PRO A 92 -4.06 4.27 7.53
C PRO A 92 -5.59 4.18 7.65
N ILE A 93 -6.33 4.45 6.57
CA ILE A 93 -7.80 4.43 6.63
C ILE A 93 -8.34 3.01 6.84
N TYR A 94 -7.69 1.99 6.28
CA TYR A 94 -8.06 0.59 6.52
C TYR A 94 -7.93 0.19 7.99
N LYS A 95 -6.82 0.54 8.65
CA LYS A 95 -6.62 0.26 10.08
C LYS A 95 -7.66 0.96 10.95
N GLU A 96 -7.95 2.21 10.61
CA GLU A 96 -8.95 3.02 11.29
C GLU A 96 -10.37 2.44 11.14
N VAL A 97 -10.77 2.01 9.94
CA VAL A 97 -12.08 1.34 9.74
C VAL A 97 -12.17 0.01 10.49
N ILE A 98 -11.08 -0.78 10.58
CA ILE A 98 -11.05 -1.97 11.44
C ILE A 98 -11.31 -1.59 12.90
N TYR A 99 -10.66 -0.52 13.37
CA TYR A 99 -10.85 -0.04 14.73
C TYR A 99 -12.30 0.37 15.00
N GLN A 100 -12.93 1.11 14.07
CA GLN A 100 -14.34 1.51 14.15
C GLN A 100 -15.32 0.33 14.18
N LYS A 101 -14.99 -0.77 13.49
CA LYS A 101 -15.85 -1.97 13.36
C LYS A 101 -15.62 -2.99 14.47
N ASN A 102 -14.62 -2.79 15.32
CA ASN A 102 -14.33 -3.69 16.43
C ASN A 102 -15.31 -3.44 17.59
N LYS A 103 -16.05 -4.48 17.99
CA LYS A 103 -17.07 -4.43 19.03
C LYS A 103 -16.59 -3.84 20.35
N ILE A 104 -15.34 -4.10 20.74
CA ILE A 104 -14.78 -3.61 22.00
C ILE A 104 -14.61 -2.09 21.96
N ASN A 105 -14.23 -1.55 20.80
CA ASN A 105 -13.99 -0.11 20.63
C ASN A 105 -15.30 0.68 20.43
N THR A 106 -16.39 0.02 20.04
CA THR A 106 -17.69 0.67 19.84
C THR A 106 -18.42 1.03 21.14
N LEU A 107 -17.89 0.67 22.32
CA LEU A 107 -18.54 0.93 23.62
C LEU A 107 -18.74 2.42 23.90
N TYR A 108 -17.80 3.27 23.47
CA TYR A 108 -17.84 4.72 23.66
C TYR A 108 -18.34 5.48 22.42
N GLU A 109 -18.74 4.75 21.38
CA GLU A 109 -19.23 5.35 20.14
C GLU A 109 -20.74 5.58 20.21
N ILE A 110 -21.13 6.85 20.19
CA ILE A 110 -22.54 7.27 20.24
C ILE A 110 -23.22 6.96 18.90
N THR A 111 -22.47 7.06 17.79
CA THR A 111 -22.98 6.82 16.44
C THR A 111 -22.88 5.34 16.08
N LYS A 112 -24.02 4.64 16.02
CA LYS A 112 -24.08 3.26 15.53
C LYS A 112 -23.99 3.22 14.01
N LEU A 113 -22.94 2.58 13.48
CA LEU A 113 -22.75 2.39 12.04
C LEU A 113 -23.42 1.10 11.57
N SER A 114 -24.08 1.16 10.42
CA SER A 114 -24.55 -0.05 9.72
C SER A 114 -23.38 -0.88 9.20
N SER A 115 -23.62 -2.14 8.83
CA SER A 115 -22.59 -3.08 8.35
C SER A 115 -21.79 -2.52 7.16
N TYR A 116 -22.44 -1.86 6.20
CA TYR A 116 -21.84 -1.30 4.98
C TYR A 116 -21.37 0.17 5.11
N GLN A 117 -21.54 0.77 6.30
CA GLN A 117 -21.19 2.18 6.54
C GLN A 117 -19.82 2.32 7.20
N ILE A 118 -19.08 3.36 6.85
CA ILE A 118 -17.83 3.74 7.53
C ILE A 118 -17.87 5.21 7.91
N LYS A 119 -17.11 5.60 8.94
CA LYS A 119 -17.05 6.97 9.40
C LYS A 119 -15.74 7.62 8.99
N CYS A 120 -15.81 8.84 8.47
CA CYS A 120 -14.62 9.62 8.15
C CYS A 120 -13.83 9.92 9.45
N PRO A 121 -12.53 9.61 9.51
CA PRO A 121 -11.73 9.85 10.71
C PRO A 121 -11.49 11.34 10.99
N TYR A 122 -11.65 12.18 9.98
CA TYR A 122 -11.40 13.61 10.08
C TYR A 122 -12.67 14.38 10.46
N CYS A 123 -13.73 14.32 9.64
CA CYS A 123 -14.95 15.09 9.84
C CYS A 123 -16.11 14.30 10.44
N ARG A 124 -15.92 13.02 10.76
CA ARG A 124 -16.95 12.11 11.31
C ARG A 124 -18.21 11.91 10.45
N SER A 125 -18.23 12.41 9.22
CA SER A 125 -19.31 12.13 8.26
C SER A 125 -19.37 10.64 7.93
N ILE A 126 -20.58 10.10 7.75
CA ILE A 126 -20.80 8.70 7.44
C ILE A 126 -20.84 8.51 5.93
N THR A 127 -20.12 7.49 5.45
CA THR A 127 -20.10 7.05 4.05
C THR A 127 -20.81 5.71 3.94
N ASN A 128 -21.73 5.57 2.98
CA ASN A 128 -22.56 4.37 2.76
C ASN A 128 -21.89 3.32 1.88
N ASN A 129 -20.56 3.18 1.96
CA ASN A 129 -19.80 2.19 1.23
C ASN A 129 -18.61 1.73 2.06
N LEU A 130 -18.24 0.47 1.90
CA LEU A 130 -17.03 -0.11 2.45
C LEU A 130 -15.79 0.31 1.65
N LEU A 131 -14.61 0.13 2.25
CA LEU A 131 -13.36 0.33 1.52
C LEU A 131 -13.21 -0.76 0.44
N PRO A 132 -12.66 -0.46 -0.74
CA PRO A 132 -12.38 -1.52 -1.71
C PRO A 132 -11.27 -2.41 -1.17
N TYR A 133 -11.27 -3.70 -1.51
CA TYR A 133 -10.09 -4.54 -1.25
C TYR A 133 -8.95 -4.16 -2.22
N ILE A 134 -7.84 -3.64 -1.67
CA ILE A 134 -6.59 -3.41 -2.39
C ILE A 134 -5.56 -4.42 -1.89
N PRO A 135 -4.89 -5.18 -2.78
CA PRO A 135 -4.09 -6.35 -2.40
C PRO A 135 -2.68 -5.97 -1.88
N TYR A 136 -2.62 -5.11 -0.87
CA TYR A 136 -1.40 -4.88 -0.10
C TYR A 136 -1.03 -6.12 0.73
N PRO A 137 0.27 -6.41 0.94
CA PRO A 137 0.70 -7.57 1.74
C PRO A 137 0.14 -7.62 3.17
N SER A 138 -0.11 -6.46 3.78
CA SER A 138 -0.61 -6.31 5.15
C SER A 138 -2.15 -6.26 5.26
N VAL A 139 -2.85 -6.35 4.14
CA VAL A 139 -4.31 -6.18 4.08
C VAL A 139 -4.97 -7.53 3.87
N LYS A 140 -5.99 -7.80 4.68
CA LYS A 140 -6.80 -9.02 4.59
C LYS A 140 -8.21 -8.65 4.16
N ILE A 141 -8.92 -9.60 3.59
CA ILE A 141 -10.35 -9.46 3.31
C ILE A 141 -11.10 -9.65 4.63
N ILE A 142 -11.82 -8.63 5.07
CA ILE A 142 -12.57 -8.58 6.33
C ILE A 142 -13.99 -8.11 6.03
N LYS A 143 -14.97 -8.90 6.46
CA LYS A 143 -16.40 -8.59 6.33
C LYS A 143 -16.72 -7.27 7.02
N ASN A 144 -17.58 -6.45 6.39
CA ASN A 144 -18.00 -5.12 6.88
C ASN A 144 -16.86 -4.07 6.96
N VAL A 145 -15.69 -4.36 6.38
CA VAL A 145 -14.56 -3.42 6.27
C VAL A 145 -14.20 -3.20 4.81
N ASN A 146 -13.91 -4.30 4.09
CA ASN A 146 -13.56 -4.28 2.67
C ASN A 146 -14.17 -5.45 1.88
N SER A 147 -15.27 -6.00 2.40
CA SER A 147 -16.03 -7.09 1.80
C SER A 147 -17.46 -7.06 2.35
N PRO A 148 -18.48 -7.35 1.53
CA PRO A 148 -18.41 -7.84 0.14
C PRO A 148 -18.15 -6.75 -0.91
N GLU A 149 -17.68 -7.15 -2.10
CA GLU A 149 -17.27 -6.20 -3.17
C GLU A 149 -18.40 -5.28 -3.63
N TYR A 150 -19.65 -5.76 -3.67
CA TYR A 150 -20.80 -4.95 -4.10
C TYR A 150 -21.15 -3.80 -3.14
N ASP A 151 -20.75 -3.89 -1.87
CA ASP A 151 -20.91 -2.81 -0.88
C ASP A 151 -19.71 -1.85 -0.86
N CYS A 152 -18.64 -2.17 -1.58
CA CYS A 152 -17.41 -1.39 -1.58
C CYS A 152 -17.48 -0.21 -2.56
N MET A 153 -16.79 0.87 -2.22
CA MET A 153 -16.53 1.94 -3.18
C MET A 153 -15.56 1.49 -4.29
N ASN A 154 -15.52 2.24 -5.38
CA ASN A 154 -14.64 1.92 -6.50
C ASN A 154 -13.16 2.09 -6.12
N ALA A 155 -12.35 1.09 -6.47
CA ALA A 155 -10.90 1.16 -6.40
C ALA A 155 -10.28 1.45 -7.76
N THR A 156 -9.03 1.94 -7.74
CA THR A 156 -8.19 2.05 -8.93
C THR A 156 -8.03 0.69 -9.59
N LYS A 157 -8.31 0.62 -10.90
CA LYS A 157 -8.31 -0.63 -11.67
C LYS A 157 -6.96 -0.87 -12.33
N CYS A 158 -6.70 -2.12 -12.67
CA CYS A 158 -5.45 -2.56 -13.26
C CYS A 158 -5.28 -2.06 -14.70
N SER A 159 -4.16 -1.40 -14.99
CA SER A 159 -3.89 -0.77 -16.30
C SER A 159 -3.51 -1.75 -17.42
N GLN A 160 -3.48 -3.06 -17.15
CA GLN A 160 -3.08 -4.06 -18.13
C GLN A 160 -4.19 -4.35 -19.15
N ILE A 161 -3.85 -4.25 -20.45
CA ILE A 161 -4.69 -4.57 -21.60
C ILE A 161 -4.53 -6.05 -22.02
N ILE A 162 -5.61 -6.82 -21.87
CA ILE A 162 -5.72 -8.21 -22.29
C ILE A 162 -6.11 -8.23 -23.77
N LYS A 163 -5.31 -8.91 -24.60
CA LYS A 163 -5.62 -9.17 -26.01
C LYS A 163 -6.41 -10.47 -26.10
N GLN A 164 -7.64 -10.44 -26.60
CA GLN A 164 -8.39 -11.65 -26.93
C GLN A 164 -8.00 -12.16 -28.32
N SER A 165 -8.08 -13.49 -28.51
CA SER A 165 -7.57 -14.23 -29.66
C SER A 165 -8.51 -14.24 -30.87
N ASP A 166 -9.72 -13.71 -30.75
CA ASP A 166 -10.72 -13.80 -31.82
C ASP A 166 -10.56 -12.65 -32.82
N ALA A 167 -10.88 -12.93 -34.08
CA ALA A 167 -10.60 -12.11 -35.26
C ALA A 167 -11.07 -10.64 -35.18
N ASN A 168 -11.97 -10.32 -34.24
CA ASN A 168 -12.31 -8.96 -33.84
C ASN A 168 -11.45 -8.58 -32.62
N LYS A 169 -10.37 -7.82 -32.85
CA LYS A 169 -9.45 -7.28 -31.83
C LYS A 169 -10.17 -6.44 -30.76
N ILE A 170 -10.87 -7.06 -29.83
CA ILE A 170 -11.38 -6.38 -28.64
C ILE A 170 -10.27 -6.41 -27.59
N THR A 171 -9.74 -5.23 -27.29
CA THR A 171 -8.77 -5.03 -26.21
C THR A 171 -9.53 -4.80 -24.91
N THR A 172 -9.61 -5.81 -24.06
CA THR A 172 -10.31 -5.71 -22.77
C THR A 172 -9.31 -5.39 -21.66
N THR A 173 -9.58 -4.38 -20.85
CA THR A 173 -8.75 -4.04 -19.69
C THR A 173 -9.05 -4.96 -18.51
N CYS A 174 -8.07 -5.16 -17.63
CA CYS A 174 -8.28 -5.94 -16.42
C CYS A 174 -9.20 -5.20 -15.43
N ASN A 175 -10.34 -5.81 -15.08
CA ASN A 175 -11.31 -5.22 -14.14
C ASN A 175 -10.97 -5.44 -12.65
N LYS A 176 -9.82 -6.04 -12.33
CA LYS A 176 -9.39 -6.28 -10.95
C LYS A 176 -8.82 -5.02 -10.32
N ASN A 177 -9.02 -4.85 -9.01
CA ASN A 177 -8.39 -3.79 -8.23
C ASN A 177 -6.87 -3.94 -8.29
N ALA A 178 -6.19 -2.80 -8.43
CA ALA A 178 -4.76 -2.74 -8.63
C ALA A 178 -4.02 -2.17 -7.44
N LEU A 179 -2.77 -2.60 -7.31
CA LEU A 179 -1.78 -2.04 -6.41
C LEU A 179 -0.77 -1.28 -7.28
N TYR A 180 -0.37 -0.10 -6.82
CA TYR A 180 0.71 0.66 -7.40
C TYR A 180 2.04 0.14 -6.85
N TYR A 181 2.95 -0.19 -7.75
CA TYR A 181 4.28 -0.68 -7.44
C TYR A 181 5.27 0.45 -7.70
N GLU A 182 5.83 0.99 -6.62
CA GLU A 182 6.66 2.20 -6.66
C GLU A 182 7.97 2.00 -7.43
N GLU A 183 8.63 0.84 -7.27
CA GLU A 183 9.92 0.53 -7.91
C GLU A 183 9.85 0.65 -9.44
N GLU A 184 8.77 0.15 -10.04
CA GLU A 184 8.61 0.14 -11.50
C GLU A 184 7.63 1.20 -12.02
N ASN A 185 7.02 2.00 -11.12
CA ASN A 185 6.00 3.01 -11.45
C ASN A 185 4.85 2.41 -12.31
N VAL A 186 4.29 1.28 -11.86
CA VAL A 186 3.21 0.58 -12.56
C VAL A 186 2.01 0.30 -11.66
N LEU A 187 0.81 0.32 -12.23
CA LEU A 187 -0.44 0.03 -11.54
C LEU A 187 -1.05 -1.28 -12.06
N PHE A 188 -0.82 -2.38 -11.36
CA PHE A 188 -1.27 -3.70 -11.78
C PHE A 188 -1.93 -4.49 -10.64
N CYS A 189 -2.77 -5.45 -11.00
CA CYS A 189 -3.20 -6.46 -10.05
C CYS A 189 -2.04 -7.47 -9.81
N PRO A 190 -2.02 -8.19 -8.67
CA PRO A 190 -0.91 -9.08 -8.31
C PRO A 190 -0.58 -10.11 -9.40
N SER A 191 -1.60 -10.66 -10.07
CA SER A 191 -1.41 -11.62 -11.15
C SER A 191 -0.75 -11.02 -12.39
N HIS A 192 -1.06 -9.76 -12.72
CA HIS A 192 -0.44 -9.08 -13.86
C HIS A 192 0.96 -8.56 -13.52
N TYR A 193 1.19 -8.12 -12.29
CA TYR A 193 2.51 -7.71 -11.84
C TYR A 193 3.51 -8.88 -11.83
N LYS A 194 3.09 -10.07 -11.39
CA LYS A 194 3.94 -11.28 -11.46
C LYS A 194 4.42 -11.56 -12.90
N LYS A 195 3.48 -11.54 -13.87
CA LYS A 195 3.80 -11.72 -15.29
C LYS A 195 4.67 -10.59 -15.85
N TYR A 196 4.49 -9.36 -15.35
CA TYR A 196 5.31 -8.21 -15.72
C TYR A 196 6.77 -8.42 -15.26
N LYS A 197 6.99 -8.77 -13.98
CA LYS A 197 8.34 -9.05 -13.45
C LYS A 197 9.04 -10.18 -14.21
N GLU A 198 8.34 -11.30 -14.48
CA GLU A 198 8.89 -12.41 -15.24
C GLU A 198 9.39 -11.99 -16.64
N LYS A 199 8.64 -11.11 -17.32
CA LYS A 199 9.03 -10.58 -18.64
C LYS A 199 10.23 -9.63 -18.57
N CYS A 200 10.35 -8.80 -17.55
CA CYS A 200 11.49 -7.91 -17.38
C CYS A 200 12.80 -8.69 -17.20
N ILE A 201 12.78 -9.73 -16.36
CA ILE A 201 13.95 -10.61 -16.13
C ILE A 201 14.40 -11.29 -17.43
N ILE A 202 13.47 -11.71 -18.29
CA ILE A 202 13.81 -12.33 -19.60
C ILE A 202 14.47 -11.32 -20.55
N LYS A 203 14.03 -10.05 -20.53
CA LYS A 203 14.62 -8.99 -21.35
C LYS A 203 16.06 -8.70 -20.94
N GLU A 204 16.33 -8.57 -19.65
CA GLU A 204 17.69 -8.31 -19.14
C GLU A 204 18.69 -9.41 -19.49
N LYS A 205 18.24 -10.69 -19.47
CA LYS A 205 19.05 -11.84 -19.88
C LYS A 205 19.27 -11.95 -21.39
N SER A 206 18.45 -11.28 -22.20
CA SER A 206 18.59 -11.31 -23.67
C SER A 206 19.41 -10.13 -24.20
N SER A 207 19.54 -9.03 -23.45
CA SER A 207 20.44 -7.92 -23.74
C SER A 207 21.90 -8.13 -23.30
N SER A 208 22.18 -9.19 -22.54
CA SER A 208 23.54 -9.59 -22.10
C SER A 208 24.05 -10.85 -22.83
N LYS A 209 23.55 -11.13 -24.05
CA LYS A 209 24.18 -12.12 -24.94
C LYS A 209 25.48 -11.59 -25.55
N ASP A 210 26.49 -11.40 -24.72
CA ASP A 210 27.74 -12.06 -25.04
C ASP A 210 27.45 -13.56 -24.89
N LYS A 211 27.44 -14.27 -26.03
CA LYS A 211 27.34 -15.73 -26.02
C LYS A 211 28.39 -16.28 -25.04
N PRO A 212 28.06 -17.26 -24.19
CA PRO A 212 29.13 -18.09 -23.64
C PRO A 212 29.85 -18.71 -24.84
N SER A 213 31.07 -18.25 -25.12
CA SER A 213 31.94 -18.85 -26.12
C SER A 213 32.34 -20.22 -25.60
N THR A 214 31.50 -21.22 -25.84
CA THR A 214 32.01 -22.57 -25.92
C THR A 214 32.92 -22.57 -27.16
N ASN A 215 34.24 -22.55 -26.94
CA ASN A 215 35.31 -22.69 -27.94
C ASN A 215 35.22 -24.05 -28.64
N THR A 216 34.08 -24.34 -29.24
CA THR A 216 33.84 -25.55 -30.01
C THR A 216 34.32 -25.27 -31.43
N PRO A 217 35.36 -25.98 -31.90
CA PRO A 217 35.93 -25.74 -33.22
C PRO A 217 34.86 -25.92 -34.31
N ARG A 218 34.84 -25.01 -35.28
CA ARG A 218 33.88 -24.97 -36.39
C ARG A 218 34.53 -25.41 -37.68
N CYS A 219 33.76 -26.09 -38.52
CA CYS A 219 34.23 -26.59 -39.80
C CYS A 219 34.65 -25.44 -40.73
N SER A 220 35.82 -25.56 -41.35
CA SER A 220 36.34 -24.52 -42.27
C SER A 220 35.97 -24.75 -43.75
N ALA A 221 35.17 -25.77 -44.07
CA ALA A 221 34.80 -26.08 -45.46
C ALA A 221 33.83 -25.05 -46.05
N ILE A 222 34.02 -24.70 -47.32
CA ILE A 222 33.08 -23.91 -48.11
C ILE A 222 32.11 -24.85 -48.84
N LEU A 223 30.81 -24.58 -48.74
CA LEU A 223 29.79 -25.38 -49.40
C LEU A 223 29.88 -25.21 -50.92
N LYS A 224 30.00 -26.33 -51.65
CA LYS A 224 30.12 -26.35 -53.11
C LYS A 224 28.79 -26.57 -53.85
N SER A 225 27.71 -26.92 -53.13
CA SER A 225 26.40 -27.23 -53.72
C SER A 225 25.23 -26.77 -52.82
N GLY A 226 24.05 -26.59 -53.43
CA GLY A 226 22.81 -26.21 -52.76
C GLY A 226 22.59 -24.70 -52.60
N LYS A 227 21.56 -24.33 -51.82
CA LYS A 227 21.15 -22.91 -51.64
C LYS A 227 22.20 -22.03 -50.93
N ASN A 228 23.21 -22.64 -50.31
CA ASN A 228 24.23 -21.96 -49.51
C ASN A 228 25.64 -22.10 -50.12
N VAL A 229 25.76 -22.34 -51.43
CA VAL A 229 27.05 -22.38 -52.13
C VAL A 229 27.87 -21.13 -51.83
N GLY A 230 29.16 -21.30 -51.58
CA GLY A 230 30.09 -20.21 -51.28
C GLY A 230 30.10 -19.76 -49.81
N LYS A 231 29.18 -20.27 -48.97
CA LYS A 231 29.17 -19.96 -47.53
C LYS A 231 29.97 -21.01 -46.72
N PRO A 232 30.57 -20.63 -45.59
CA PRO A 232 31.29 -21.56 -44.73
C PRO A 232 30.34 -22.52 -44.01
N CYS A 233 30.82 -23.73 -43.78
CA CYS A 233 30.12 -24.76 -43.03
C CYS A 233 30.11 -24.43 -41.54
N ASN A 234 28.98 -23.97 -41.01
CA ASN A 234 28.90 -23.62 -39.58
C ASN A 234 28.67 -24.82 -38.64
N SER A 235 28.95 -26.05 -39.11
CA SER A 235 28.82 -27.27 -38.33
C SER A 235 29.94 -27.41 -37.30
N ILE A 236 29.62 -27.98 -36.15
CA ILE A 236 30.57 -28.24 -35.05
C ILE A 236 31.46 -29.42 -35.45
N ILE A 237 32.77 -29.31 -35.20
CA ILE A 237 33.73 -30.39 -35.36
C ILE A 237 33.58 -31.33 -34.16
N SER A 238 33.30 -32.61 -34.42
CA SER A 238 33.12 -33.64 -33.38
C SER A 238 34.36 -34.50 -33.16
N ILE A 239 35.43 -34.26 -33.91
CA ILE A 239 36.66 -35.06 -33.88
C ILE A 239 37.79 -34.13 -33.46
N ASP A 240 38.45 -34.45 -32.34
CA ASP A 240 39.58 -33.68 -31.84
C ASP A 240 40.73 -33.72 -32.86
N GLY A 241 41.23 -32.55 -33.25
CA GLY A 241 42.29 -32.39 -34.25
C GLY A 241 41.83 -32.28 -35.71
N SER A 242 40.53 -32.43 -36.00
CA SER A 242 40.00 -32.21 -37.37
C SER A 242 39.73 -30.73 -37.64
N ILE A 243 39.89 -30.31 -38.91
CA ILE A 243 39.49 -28.98 -39.42
C ILE A 243 38.07 -29.03 -40.04
N PHE A 244 37.55 -30.24 -40.25
CA PHE A 244 36.30 -30.51 -40.96
C PHE A 244 35.29 -31.28 -40.10
N CYS A 245 33.99 -30.98 -40.29
CA CYS A 245 32.92 -31.78 -39.67
C CYS A 245 32.75 -33.11 -40.42
N LYS A 246 31.96 -34.04 -39.87
CA LYS A 246 31.70 -35.37 -40.46
C LYS A 246 31.17 -35.38 -41.90
N ARG A 247 30.68 -34.25 -42.41
CA ARG A 247 30.21 -34.11 -43.81
C ARG A 247 31.32 -33.72 -44.80
N HIS A 248 32.45 -33.26 -44.28
CA HIS A 248 33.58 -32.72 -45.03
C HIS A 248 34.92 -33.38 -44.65
N SER A 249 34.89 -34.38 -43.74
CA SER A 249 36.00 -35.27 -43.41
C SER A 249 36.08 -36.43 -44.40
#